data_AF-A0A7G2CPQ2-F1
#
_entry.id   AF-A0A7G2CPQ2-F1
#
_cell.length_a   1.000
_cell.length_b   1.000
_cell.length_c   1.000
_cell.angle_alpha   90.00
_cell.angle_beta   90.00
_cell.angle_gamma   90.00
#
_symmetry.space_group_name_H-M   'P 1'
#
loop_
_entity.id
_entity.type
_entity.pdbx_description
1 polymer ?
#
loop_
_entity_poly.entity_id
_entity_poly.type
_entity_poly.pdbx_seq_one_letter_code
_entity_poly.pdbx_strand_id
1 'polypeptide(L)'
;MTHLRTNQLLFPKTKDRREEALWALKQVKESAIVTSIRKSALCFLAEQGLTEGELMAISGHTRLETLHRYLGVGRQPTRGDVDLQEHAAVALRRLRRPLN
;
A
#
# COMPACT_ATOMS: atom_id res chain seq x y z
N MET A 1 -28.89 30.05 -9.51
CA MET A 1 -27.47 30.29 -9.85
C MET A 1 -26.97 29.09 -10.63
N THR A 2 -26.84 29.22 -11.94
CA THR A 2 -26.38 28.16 -12.85
C THR A 2 -24.85 28.06 -12.74
N HIS A 3 -24.33 27.02 -12.09
CA HIS A 3 -22.90 26.73 -12.13
C HIS A 3 -22.53 26.38 -13.58
N LEU A 4 -21.88 27.33 -14.27
CA LEU A 4 -21.13 27.04 -15.49
C LEU A 4 -20.13 25.94 -15.15
N ARG A 5 -20.37 24.73 -15.68
CA ARG A 5 -19.40 23.64 -15.60
C ARG A 5 -18.21 24.05 -16.45
N THR A 6 -17.22 24.68 -15.82
CA THR A 6 -15.90 24.83 -16.43
C THR A 6 -15.35 23.42 -16.61
N ASN A 7 -15.09 23.03 -17.85
CA ASN A 7 -14.51 21.73 -18.21
C ASN A 7 -13.01 21.65 -17.83
N GLN A 8 -12.62 22.40 -16.79
CA GLN A 8 -11.26 22.61 -16.37
C GLN A 8 -10.91 21.55 -15.32
N LEU A 9 -9.78 20.89 -15.53
CA LEU A 9 -9.26 19.93 -14.55
C LEU A 9 -8.92 20.67 -13.25
N LEU A 10 -9.37 20.12 -12.11
CA LEU A 10 -9.00 20.62 -10.77
C LEU A 10 -7.48 20.61 -10.57
N PHE A 11 -6.81 19.59 -11.14
CA PHE A 11 -5.37 19.44 -11.09
C PHE A 11 -4.82 19.20 -12.50
N PRO A 12 -4.44 20.25 -13.25
CA PRO A 12 -3.65 20.06 -14.45
C PRO A 12 -2.28 19.45 -14.08
N LYS A 13 -1.72 18.60 -14.94
CA LYS A 13 -0.41 17.94 -14.74
C LYS A 13 -0.33 17.06 -13.47
N THR A 14 -1.28 16.15 -13.31
CA THR A 14 -1.38 15.25 -12.14
C THR A 14 -0.11 14.46 -11.83
N LYS A 15 0.67 14.07 -12.84
CA LYS A 15 1.95 13.35 -12.64
C LYS A 15 2.97 14.22 -11.90
N ASP A 16 3.22 15.42 -12.39
CA ASP A 16 4.18 16.36 -11.80
C ASP A 16 3.77 16.71 -10.36
N ARG A 17 2.46 16.91 -10.13
CA ARG A 17 1.93 17.18 -8.78
C ARG A 17 2.11 16.02 -7.81
N ARG A 18 2.01 14.78 -8.29
CA ARG A 18 2.29 13.60 -7.48
C ARG A 18 3.77 13.53 -7.10
N GLU A 19 4.66 13.79 -8.04
CA GLU A 19 6.11 13.79 -7.80
C GLU A 19 6.51 14.87 -6.80
N GLU A 20 5.96 16.08 -6.95
CA GLU A 20 6.13 17.19 -6.01
C GLU A 20 5.68 16.81 -4.59
N ALA A 21 4.50 16.20 -4.45
CA ALA A 21 3.97 15.77 -3.15
C ALA A 21 4.84 14.67 -2.51
N LEU A 22 5.31 13.69 -3.28
CA LEU A 22 6.20 12.65 -2.78
C LEU A 22 7.56 13.22 -2.37
N TRP A 23 8.09 14.17 -3.13
CA TRP A 23 9.33 14.86 -2.78
C TRP A 23 9.18 15.67 -1.50
N ALA A 24 8.09 16.44 -1.35
CA ALA A 24 7.82 17.21 -0.13
C ALA A 24 7.72 16.31 1.12
N LEU A 25 7.06 15.16 1.00
CA LEU A 25 6.99 14.16 2.08
C LEU A 25 8.38 13.64 2.48
N LYS A 26 9.25 13.41 1.50
CA LYS A 26 10.64 12.98 1.75
C LYS A 26 11.44 14.06 2.50
N GLN A 27 11.20 15.35 2.23
CA GLN A 27 11.88 16.44 2.93
C GLN A 27 11.50 16.51 4.42
N VAL A 28 10.26 16.17 4.76
CA VAL A 28 9.78 16.19 6.16
C VAL A 28 10.33 15.01 6.96
N LYS A 29 10.47 13.85 6.33
CA LYS A 29 11.02 12.65 6.96
C LYS A 29 11.76 11.82 5.92
N GLU A 30 13.08 11.92 5.92
CA GLU A 30 13.93 11.29 4.91
C GLU A 30 13.81 9.74 4.89
N SER A 31 13.50 9.15 6.05
CA SER A 31 13.23 7.71 6.19
C SER A 31 11.80 7.29 5.80
N ALA A 32 10.90 8.23 5.50
CA ALA A 32 9.56 7.92 5.05
C ALA A 32 9.57 7.48 3.59
N ILE A 33 9.63 6.17 3.38
CA ILE A 33 9.42 5.56 2.05
C ILE A 33 7.92 5.52 1.78
N VAL A 34 7.37 6.62 1.23
CA VAL A 34 5.97 6.69 0.78
C VAL A 34 5.89 6.31 -0.69
N THR A 35 5.60 5.05 -0.99
CA THR A 35 5.41 4.59 -2.39
C THR A 35 4.05 5.02 -2.97
N SER A 36 3.09 5.34 -2.10
CA SER A 36 1.74 5.76 -2.46
C SER A 36 1.13 6.66 -1.37
N ILE A 37 0.75 7.88 -1.76
CA ILE A 37 0.06 8.84 -0.88
C ILE A 37 -1.22 8.24 -0.31
N ARG A 38 -2.01 7.56 -1.15
CA ARG A 38 -3.25 6.89 -0.74
C ARG A 38 -2.99 5.84 0.34
N LYS A 39 -1.94 5.03 0.18
CA LYS A 39 -1.60 3.99 1.16
C LYS A 39 -1.23 4.60 2.50
N SER A 40 -0.34 5.61 2.49
CA SER A 40 0.09 6.29 3.72
C SER A 40 -1.06 6.98 4.44
N ALA A 41 -1.95 7.65 3.72
CA ALA A 41 -3.14 8.25 4.30
C ALA A 41 -4.04 7.20 4.95
N LEU A 42 -4.24 6.06 4.30
CA LEU A 42 -5.09 4.98 4.81
C LEU A 42 -4.49 4.31 6.06
N CYS A 43 -3.17 4.09 6.09
CA CYS A 43 -2.48 3.58 7.27
C CYS A 43 -2.59 4.56 8.45
N PHE A 44 -2.38 5.85 8.21
CA PHE A 44 -2.55 6.87 9.24
C PHE A 44 -3.96 6.86 9.83
N LEU A 45 -4.99 6.83 8.97
CA LEU A 45 -6.38 6.76 9.43
C LEU A 45 -6.67 5.50 10.25
N ALA A 46 -6.11 4.35 9.86
CA ALA A 46 -6.22 3.13 10.65
C ALA A 46 -5.53 3.25 12.01
N GLU A 47 -4.35 3.88 12.07
CA GLU A 47 -3.65 4.18 13.33
C GLU A 47 -4.43 5.15 14.23
N GLN A 48 -5.25 6.03 13.64
CA GLN A 48 -6.18 6.90 14.38
C GLN A 48 -7.44 6.16 14.88
N GLY A 49 -7.58 4.87 14.59
CA GLY A 49 -8.68 4.04 15.10
C GLY A 49 -9.95 4.06 14.26
N LEU A 50 -9.89 4.50 12.99
CA LEU A 50 -11.05 4.36 12.09
C LEU A 50 -11.41 2.89 11.89
N THR A 51 -12.70 2.62 11.80
CA THR A 51 -13.23 1.27 11.58
C THR A 51 -12.92 0.79 10.16
N GLU A 52 -12.90 -0.53 9.97
CA GLU A 52 -12.71 -1.13 8.64
C GLU A 52 -13.75 -0.64 7.64
N GLY A 53 -15.01 -0.48 8.07
CA GLY A 53 -16.08 0.04 7.23
C GLY A 53 -15.82 1.47 6.73
N GLU A 54 -15.34 2.35 7.61
CA GLU A 54 -14.97 3.73 7.24
C GLU A 54 -13.76 3.74 6.30
N LEU A 55 -12.75 2.94 6.61
CA LEU A 55 -11.55 2.81 5.77
C LEU A 55 -11.92 2.28 4.38
N MET A 56 -12.80 1.28 4.28
CA MET A 56 -13.32 0.76 3.02
C MET A 56 -14.11 1.82 2.25
N ALA A 57 -14.98 2.58 2.92
CA ALA A 57 -15.77 3.64 2.30
C ALA A 57 -14.89 4.77 1.72
N ILE A 58 -13.89 5.23 2.47
CA ILE A 58 -12.97 6.30 2.05
C ILE A 58 -12.09 5.84 0.88
N SER A 59 -11.61 4.59 0.94
CA SER A 59 -10.67 4.08 -0.04
C SER A 59 -11.34 3.43 -1.25
N GLY A 60 -12.64 3.12 -1.19
CA GLY A 60 -13.35 2.38 -2.23
C GLY A 60 -12.94 0.91 -2.33
N HIS A 61 -12.36 0.33 -1.27
CA HIS A 61 -12.16 -1.12 -1.22
C HIS A 61 -13.51 -1.82 -0.99
N THR A 62 -13.79 -2.86 -1.77
CA THR A 62 -15.03 -3.64 -1.65
C THR A 62 -14.84 -4.96 -0.90
N ARG A 63 -13.58 -5.35 -0.64
CA ARG A 63 -13.21 -6.58 0.07
C ARG A 63 -12.25 -6.27 1.23
N LEU A 64 -12.53 -6.82 2.41
CA LEU A 64 -11.71 -6.68 3.61
C LEU A 64 -10.27 -7.18 3.39
N GLU A 65 -10.10 -8.32 2.74
CA GLU A 65 -8.78 -8.89 2.43
C GLU A 65 -7.88 -7.91 1.66
N THR A 66 -8.47 -7.12 0.75
CA THR A 66 -7.72 -6.13 -0.04
C THR A 66 -7.33 -4.94 0.82
N LEU A 67 -8.21 -4.50 1.74
CA LEU A 67 -7.92 -3.48 2.72
C LEU A 67 -6.79 -3.92 3.67
N HIS A 68 -6.86 -5.13 4.23
CA HIS A 68 -5.84 -5.68 5.14
C HIS A 68 -4.46 -5.75 4.50
N ARG A 69 -4.37 -6.21 3.25
CA ARG A 69 -3.12 -6.18 2.46
C ARG A 69 -2.58 -4.75 2.32
N TYR A 70 -3.48 -3.78 2.14
CA TYR A 70 -3.12 -2.36 2.04
C TYR A 70 -2.58 -1.81 3.35
N LEU A 71 -3.18 -2.18 4.48
CA LEU A 71 -2.80 -1.73 5.82
C LEU A 71 -1.56 -2.47 6.36
N GLY A 72 -1.15 -3.59 5.75
CA GLY A 72 -0.12 -4.45 6.29
C GLY A 72 -0.57 -5.19 7.56
N VAL A 73 -1.87 -5.16 7.86
CA VAL A 73 -2.50 -5.88 8.97
C VAL A 73 -2.64 -7.33 8.54
N GLY A 74 -1.81 -8.18 9.13
CA GLY A 74 -1.65 -9.56 8.70
C GLY A 74 -0.72 -9.65 7.48
N ARG A 75 0.51 -10.13 7.70
CA ARG A 75 1.27 -10.78 6.63
C ARG A 75 0.50 -12.02 6.20
N GLN A 76 -0.48 -11.86 5.31
CA GLN A 76 -0.85 -12.98 4.47
C GLN A 76 0.28 -13.16 3.46
N PRO A 77 0.81 -14.38 3.30
CA PRO A 77 1.87 -14.65 2.35
C PRO A 77 1.46 -14.12 0.99
N THR A 78 2.28 -13.23 0.43
CA THR A 78 2.15 -12.92 -0.99
C THR A 78 2.48 -14.18 -1.80
N ARG A 79 2.08 -14.24 -3.06
CA ARG A 79 2.46 -15.35 -3.95
C ARG A 79 3.98 -15.55 -3.99
N GLY A 80 4.75 -14.46 -3.95
CA GLY A 80 6.20 -14.50 -3.85
C GLY A 80 6.73 -15.04 -2.51
N ASP A 81 6.01 -14.83 -1.40
CA ASP A 81 6.36 -15.44 -0.11
C ASP A 81 6.12 -16.95 -0.13
N VAL A 82 5.06 -17.41 -0.81
CA VAL A 82 4.78 -18.84 -1.02
C VAL A 82 5.86 -19.48 -1.89
N ASP A 83 6.21 -18.86 -3.01
CA ASP A 83 7.27 -19.33 -3.91
C ASP A 83 8.64 -19.38 -3.20
N LEU A 84 8.94 -18.36 -2.39
CA LEU A 84 10.16 -18.31 -1.59
C LEU A 84 10.18 -19.40 -0.50
N GLN A 85 9.03 -19.67 0.12
CA GLN A 85 8.88 -20.75 1.10
C GLN A 85 9.07 -22.13 0.45
N GLU A 86 8.55 -22.36 -0.76
CA GLU A 86 8.79 -23.58 -1.53
C GLU A 86 10.27 -23.75 -1.89
N HIS A 87 10.93 -22.71 -2.40
CA HIS A 87 12.36 -22.73 -2.68
C HIS A 87 13.21 -22.98 -1.43
N ALA A 88 12.87 -22.35 -0.31
CA ALA A 88 13.54 -22.58 0.97
C ALA A 88 13.36 -24.03 1.45
N ALA A 89 12.16 -24.61 1.30
CA ALA A 89 11.90 -26.00 1.64
C ALA A 89 12.72 -26.98 0.78
N VAL A 90 12.87 -26.71 -0.52
CA VAL A 90 13.72 -27.49 -1.41
C VAL A 90 15.21 -27.39 -1.03
N ALA A 91 15.69 -26.19 -0.72
CA ALA A 91 17.07 -25.98 -0.30
C ALA A 91 17.38 -26.70 1.03
N LEU A 92 16.49 -26.61 2.02
CA LEU A 92 16.64 -27.28 3.31
C LEU A 92 16.60 -28.81 3.21
N ARG A 93 15.83 -29.37 2.25
CA ARG A 93 15.85 -30.82 1.96
C ARG A 93 17.22 -31.30 1.45
N ARG A 94 17.94 -30.46 0.69
CA ARG A 94 19.30 -30.78 0.23
C ARG A 94 20.32 -30.78 1.38
N LEU A 95 20.15 -29.88 2.35
CA LEU A 95 20.97 -29.80 3.56
C LEU A 95 20.69 -30.91 4.58
N ARG A 96 19.51 -31.56 4.51
CA ARG A 96 19.13 -32.71 5.34
C ARG A 96 19.61 -34.06 4.79
N ARG A 97 20.32 -34.10 3.66
CA ARG A 97 21.02 -35.34 3.28
C ARG A 97 22.13 -35.58 4.30
N PRO A 98 22.15 -36.75 4.99
CA PRO A 98 23.22 -37.06 5.91
C PRO A 98 24.55 -37.02 5.15
N LEU A 99 25.55 -36.40 5.78
CA LEU A 99 26.95 -36.61 5.43
C LEU A 99 27.21 -38.11 5.58
N ASN A 100 27.23 -38.83 4.46
CA ASN A 100 27.96 -40.09 4.37
C ASN A 100 29.44 -39.78 4.19
#